data_AF-A0A3D4ACC0-F1
#
_entry.id   AF-A0A3D4ACC0-F1
#
_cell.length_a   1.000
_cell.length_b   1.000
_cell.length_c   1.000
_cell.angle_alpha   90.00
_cell.angle_beta   90.00
_cell.angle_gamma   90.00
#
_symmetry.space_group_name_H-M   'P 1'
#
loop_
_entity.id
_entity.type
_entity.pdbx_description
1 polymer ?
#
loop_
_entity_poly.entity_id
_entity_poly.type
_entity_poly.pdbx_seq_one_letter_code
_entity_poly.pdbx_strand_id
1 'polypeptide(L)'
;ERLANVLGEWGVRNVRVVSLGVNIDMFNPAPNDAAATRDSLGVSAAQKLLLYVGRLAKEKNTQTLFQSFELLQRRRPQDFHLLVIGDGPQRERFRKLQARHKNVSWVRYCTDSADLARYYRAADLFVHPGIQETFGLVAL
;
A
#
# COMPACT_ATOMS: atom_id res chain seq x y z
N GLU A 1 -1.03 24.93 1.64
CA GLU A 1 -1.64 26.24 1.95
C GLU A 1 -1.30 26.76 3.34
N ARG A 2 -1.62 26.05 4.42
CA ARG A 2 -1.29 26.48 5.80
C ARG A 2 0.18 26.87 6.02
N LEU A 3 1.13 26.03 5.59
CA LEU A 3 2.56 26.34 5.72
C LEU A 3 2.98 27.55 4.89
N ALA A 4 2.39 27.72 3.70
CA ALA A 4 2.71 28.87 2.85
C ALA A 4 2.27 30.18 3.51
N ASN A 5 1.13 30.19 4.20
CA ASN A 5 0.66 31.35 4.96
C ASN A 5 1.59 31.67 6.15
N VAL A 6 2.00 30.65 6.92
CA VAL A 6 2.95 30.81 8.04
C VAL A 6 4.28 31.41 7.55
N LEU A 7 4.81 30.91 6.43
CA LEU A 7 6.03 31.45 5.84
C LEU A 7 5.85 32.91 5.40
N GLY A 8 4.68 33.25 4.86
CA GLY A 8 4.32 34.63 4.53
C GLY A 8 4.29 35.56 5.75
N GLU A 9 3.68 35.11 6.86
CA GLU A 9 3.67 35.84 8.14
C GLU A 9 5.08 36.07 8.70
N TRP A 10 6.01 35.16 8.46
CA TRP A 10 7.42 35.29 8.83
C TRP A 10 8.23 36.18 7.87
N GLY A 11 7.58 36.78 6.87
CA GLY A 11 8.21 37.69 5.91
C GLY A 11 8.89 37.01 4.72
N VAL A 12 8.72 35.69 4.56
CA VAL A 12 9.22 34.97 3.37
C VAL A 12 8.38 35.38 2.16
N ARG A 13 9.05 35.93 1.15
CA ARG A 13 8.42 36.38 -0.11
C ARG A 13 8.49 35.27 -1.17
N ASN A 14 7.64 35.37 -2.20
CA ASN A 14 7.60 34.46 -3.35
C ASN A 14 7.28 32.99 -3.02
N VAL A 15 6.47 32.74 -1.99
CA VAL A 15 6.05 31.38 -1.62
C VAL A 15 5.05 30.83 -2.64
N ARG A 16 5.31 29.61 -3.14
CA ARG A 16 4.42 28.87 -4.05
C ARG A 16 4.13 27.49 -3.46
N VAL A 17 2.87 27.07 -3.53
CA VAL A 17 2.46 25.71 -3.18
C VAL A 17 2.63 24.84 -4.42
N VAL A 18 3.40 23.76 -4.29
CA VAL A 18 3.53 22.73 -5.32
C VAL A 18 2.74 21.52 -4.84
N SER A 19 1.65 21.20 -5.54
CA SER A 19 0.89 19.98 -5.26
C SER A 19 1.70 18.77 -5.68
N LEU A 20 1.51 17.68 -4.95
CA LEU A 20 2.00 16.38 -5.38
C LEU A 20 1.14 15.84 -6.53
N GLY A 21 1.73 14.95 -7.32
CA GLY A 21 1.03 14.28 -8.41
C GLY A 21 1.55 12.86 -8.59
N VAL A 22 0.77 12.08 -9.33
CA VAL A 22 1.11 10.73 -9.77
C VAL A 22 1.04 10.68 -11.30
N ASN A 23 1.83 9.79 -11.91
CA ASN A 23 1.76 9.58 -13.36
C ASN A 23 0.48 8.80 -13.71
N ILE A 24 -0.53 9.50 -14.21
CA ILE A 24 -1.83 8.90 -14.56
C ILE A 24 -1.77 8.00 -15.80
N ASP A 25 -0.77 8.17 -16.68
CA ASP A 25 -0.57 7.26 -17.82
C ASP A 25 -0.04 5.90 -17.36
N MET A 26 0.62 5.87 -16.18
CA MET A 26 1.12 4.66 -15.54
C MET A 26 0.12 4.05 -14.55
N PHE A 27 -0.39 4.88 -13.64
CA PHE A 27 -1.32 4.49 -12.58
C PHE A 27 -2.75 4.81 -13.02
N ASN A 28 -3.30 3.94 -13.86
CA ASN A 28 -4.69 3.97 -14.27
C ASN A 28 -5.31 2.56 -14.28
N PRO A 29 -6.64 2.45 -14.41
CA PRO A 29 -7.34 1.16 -14.40
C PRO A 29 -7.06 0.24 -15.61
N ALA A 30 -6.31 0.68 -16.61
CA ALA A 30 -5.95 -0.10 -17.80
C ALA A 30 -4.45 -0.46 -17.81
N PRO A 31 -4.06 -1.54 -18.54
CA PRO A 31 -4.92 -2.55 -19.15
C PRO A 31 -5.59 -3.46 -18.11
N ASN A 32 -6.55 -4.29 -18.54
CA ASN A 32 -7.19 -5.27 -17.66
C ASN A 32 -6.29 -6.50 -17.44
N ASP A 33 -5.19 -6.32 -16.69
CA ASP A 33 -4.22 -7.35 -16.33
C ASP A 33 -4.41 -7.90 -14.91
N ALA A 34 -5.54 -7.55 -14.27
CA ALA A 34 -5.85 -7.91 -12.90
C ALA A 34 -5.89 -9.42 -12.68
N ALA A 35 -6.56 -10.17 -13.57
CA ALA A 35 -6.68 -11.63 -13.46
C ALA A 35 -5.31 -12.33 -13.52
N ALA A 36 -4.50 -12.01 -14.55
CA ALA A 36 -3.15 -12.57 -14.70
C ALA A 36 -2.24 -12.22 -13.51
N THR A 37 -2.35 -10.99 -12.98
CA THR A 37 -1.59 -10.56 -11.80
C THR A 37 -2.01 -11.35 -10.56
N ARG A 38 -3.32 -11.58 -10.35
CA ARG A 38 -3.85 -12.38 -9.24
C ARG A 38 -3.41 -13.84 -9.33
N ASP A 39 -3.45 -14.43 -10.53
CA ASP A 39 -2.97 -15.79 -10.76
C ASP A 39 -1.48 -15.92 -10.42
N SER A 40 -0.65 -14.93 -10.81
CA SER A 40 0.79 -14.92 -10.46
C SER A 40 1.07 -14.86 -8.95
N LEU A 41 0.09 -14.40 -8.17
CA LEU A 41 0.16 -14.30 -6.71
C LEU A 41 -0.50 -15.48 -6.00
N GLY A 42 -1.10 -16.42 -6.74
CA GLY A 42 -1.90 -17.52 -6.19
C GLY A 42 -3.22 -17.09 -5.58
N VAL A 43 -3.76 -15.93 -5.97
CA VAL A 43 -4.99 -15.36 -5.42
C VAL A 43 -6.18 -15.87 -6.22
N SER A 44 -7.07 -16.61 -5.58
CA SER A 44 -8.28 -17.11 -6.25
C SER A 44 -9.25 -15.97 -6.62
N ALA A 45 -10.12 -16.23 -7.59
CA ALA A 45 -11.16 -15.30 -8.01
C ALA A 45 -12.19 -14.98 -6.89
N ALA A 46 -12.35 -15.88 -5.91
CA ALA A 46 -13.28 -15.70 -4.79
C ALA A 46 -12.70 -14.84 -3.64
N GLN A 47 -11.36 -14.71 -3.57
CA GLN A 47 -10.69 -13.92 -2.55
C GLN A 47 -10.81 -12.41 -2.81
N LYS A 48 -10.75 -11.61 -1.76
CA LYS A 48 -10.51 -10.17 -1.82
C LYS A 48 -9.03 -9.88 -1.61
N LEU A 49 -8.40 -9.24 -2.60
CA LEU A 49 -7.00 -8.86 -2.57
C LEU A 49 -6.83 -7.51 -1.87
N LEU A 50 -6.24 -7.54 -0.68
CA LEU A 50 -5.86 -6.37 0.10
C LEU A 50 -4.42 -6.00 -0.25
N LEU A 51 -4.19 -4.76 -0.67
CA LEU A 51 -2.87 -4.25 -1.04
C LEU A 51 -2.37 -3.26 0.01
N TYR A 52 -1.15 -3.47 0.50
CA TYR A 52 -0.38 -2.47 1.23
C TYR A 52 0.91 -2.16 0.47
N VAL A 53 1.19 -0.87 0.25
CA VAL A 53 2.43 -0.38 -0.35
C VAL A 53 3.10 0.60 0.60
N GLY A 54 4.33 0.30 1.01
CA GLY A 54 5.11 1.22 1.83
C GLY A 54 6.12 0.55 2.75
N ARG A 55 6.86 1.38 3.49
CA ARG A 55 7.87 0.90 4.45
C ARG A 55 7.21 0.09 5.57
N LEU A 56 7.77 -1.06 5.92
CA LEU A 56 7.33 -1.84 7.09
C LEU A 56 7.89 -1.23 8.37
N ALA A 57 7.24 -0.18 8.87
CA ALA A 57 7.75 0.62 9.96
C ALA A 57 6.65 1.09 10.91
N LYS A 58 7.04 1.42 12.15
CA LYS A 58 6.10 1.73 13.24
C LYS A 58 5.24 2.96 12.94
N GLU A 59 5.84 3.99 12.36
CA GLU A 59 5.15 5.23 11.96
C GLU A 59 4.14 5.02 10.84
N LYS A 60 4.28 3.96 10.03
CA LYS A 60 3.28 3.53 9.05
C LYS A 60 2.18 2.67 9.67
N ASN A 61 2.23 2.42 10.97
CA ASN A 61 1.25 1.65 11.72
C ASN A 61 1.00 0.23 11.16
N THR A 62 2.05 -0.40 10.61
CA THR A 62 1.95 -1.74 10.01
C THR A 62 1.58 -2.83 11.01
N GLN A 63 1.75 -2.56 12.31
CA GLN A 63 1.23 -3.41 13.36
C GLN A 63 -0.30 -3.57 13.29
N THR A 64 -1.04 -2.48 13.14
CA THR A 64 -2.50 -2.53 13.03
C THR A 64 -2.93 -3.30 11.79
N LEU A 65 -2.25 -3.11 10.66
CA LEU A 65 -2.50 -3.89 9.44
C LEU A 65 -2.40 -5.40 9.70
N PHE A 66 -1.32 -5.85 10.34
CA PHE A 66 -1.12 -7.27 10.60
C PHE A 66 -2.16 -7.83 11.57
N GLN A 67 -2.48 -7.09 12.63
CA GLN A 67 -3.50 -7.49 13.62
C GLN A 67 -4.89 -7.56 13.00
N SER A 68 -5.25 -6.59 12.15
CA SER A 68 -6.52 -6.59 11.42
C SER A 68 -6.61 -7.77 10.45
N PHE A 69 -5.51 -8.09 9.75
CA PHE A 69 -5.49 -9.25 8.87
C PHE A 69 -5.60 -10.56 9.64
N GLU A 70 -4.92 -10.72 10.79
CA GLU A 70 -5.10 -11.89 11.66
C GLU A 70 -6.56 -12.03 12.12
N LEU A 71 -7.25 -10.93 12.41
CA LEU A 71 -8.67 -10.95 12.77
C LEU A 71 -9.56 -11.40 11.60
N LEU A 72 -9.29 -10.92 10.38
CA LEU A 72 -9.98 -11.38 9.18
C LEU A 72 -9.76 -12.88 8.95
N GLN A 73 -8.53 -13.35 9.06
CA GLN A 73 -8.21 -14.78 8.90
C GLN A 73 -8.91 -15.66 9.94
N ARG A 74 -9.14 -15.17 11.17
CA ARG A 74 -9.91 -15.91 12.19
C ARG A 74 -11.40 -16.00 11.88
N ARG A 75 -11.98 -14.95 11.28
CA ARG A 75 -13.43 -14.88 11.01
C ARG A 75 -13.79 -15.48 9.65
N ARG A 76 -12.92 -15.30 8.65
CA ARG A 76 -13.14 -15.59 7.23
C ARG A 76 -11.81 -16.04 6.58
N PRO A 77 -11.29 -17.23 6.92
CA PRO A 77 -9.92 -17.66 6.59
C PRO A 77 -9.60 -17.74 5.09
N GLN A 78 -10.60 -17.87 4.23
CA GLN A 78 -10.43 -18.05 2.78
C GLN A 78 -10.87 -16.84 1.96
N ASP A 79 -11.44 -15.81 2.59
CA ASP A 79 -12.09 -14.72 1.86
C ASP A 79 -11.09 -13.61 1.49
N PHE A 80 -9.93 -13.55 2.14
CA PHE A 80 -8.98 -12.45 1.99
C PHE A 80 -7.57 -12.95 1.67
N HIS A 81 -6.84 -12.15 0.90
CA HIS A 81 -5.42 -12.30 0.63
C HIS A 81 -4.72 -10.95 0.84
N LEU A 82 -3.62 -10.94 1.59
CA LEU A 82 -2.83 -9.72 1.82
C LEU A 82 -1.58 -9.73 0.94
N LEU A 83 -1.48 -8.75 0.04
CA LEU A 83 -0.26 -8.42 -0.68
C LEU A 83 0.44 -7.24 0.01
N VAL A 84 1.67 -7.47 0.46
CA VAL A 84 2.54 -6.42 0.98
C VAL A 84 3.65 -6.12 -0.03
N ILE A 85 3.80 -4.85 -0.38
CA ILE A 85 4.90 -4.35 -1.20
C ILE A 85 5.74 -3.38 -0.36
N GLY A 86 6.99 -3.74 -0.11
CA GLY A 86 7.95 -2.96 0.67
C GLY A 86 8.64 -3.76 1.78
N ASP A 87 9.67 -3.16 2.37
CA ASP A 87 10.48 -3.73 3.44
C ASP A 87 10.65 -2.68 4.55
N GLY A 88 11.25 -3.06 5.67
CA GLY A 88 11.55 -2.14 6.76
C GLY A 88 11.87 -2.83 8.08
N PRO A 89 12.04 -2.05 9.15
CA PRO A 89 12.37 -2.55 10.49
C PRO A 89 11.40 -3.61 11.03
N GLN A 90 10.14 -3.63 10.60
CA GLN A 90 9.14 -4.61 11.04
C GLN A 90 9.10 -5.90 10.19
N ARG A 91 10.08 -6.15 9.32
CA ARG A 91 10.11 -7.34 8.44
C ARG A 91 9.93 -8.67 9.16
N GLU A 92 10.53 -8.83 10.34
CA GLU A 92 10.47 -10.11 11.08
C GLU A 92 9.07 -10.39 11.60
N ARG A 93 8.31 -9.33 11.92
CA ARG A 93 6.90 -9.47 12.29
C ARG A 93 6.06 -9.89 11.11
N PHE A 94 6.31 -9.30 9.94
CA PHE A 94 5.62 -9.67 8.72
C PHE A 94 5.95 -11.12 8.29
N ARG A 95 7.21 -11.55 8.39
CA ARG A 95 7.60 -12.95 8.16
C ARG A 95 6.86 -13.93 9.06
N LYS A 96 6.67 -13.60 10.35
CA LYS A 96 5.87 -14.41 11.27
C LYS A 96 4.40 -14.50 10.86
N LEU A 97 3.82 -13.42 10.33
CA LEU A 97 2.46 -13.42 9.78
C LEU A 97 2.38 -14.34 8.56
N GLN A 98 3.31 -14.21 7.61
CA GLN A 98 3.37 -15.02 6.40
C GLN A 98 3.58 -16.51 6.70
N ALA A 99 4.41 -16.85 7.69
CA ALA A 99 4.61 -18.24 8.10
C ALA A 99 3.35 -18.89 8.70
N ARG A 100 2.42 -18.10 9.23
CA ARG A 100 1.16 -18.58 9.84
C ARG A 100 0.00 -18.66 8.85
N HIS A 101 0.06 -17.92 7.75
CA HIS A 101 -1.06 -17.75 6.83
C HIS A 101 -0.61 -17.90 5.38
N LYS A 102 -1.22 -18.84 4.66
CA LYS A 102 -0.94 -19.08 3.24
C LYS A 102 -1.40 -17.93 2.32
N ASN A 103 -2.38 -17.14 2.76
CA ASN A 103 -2.98 -16.06 1.97
C ASN A 103 -2.23 -14.72 2.15
N VAL A 104 -0.90 -14.76 2.14
CA VAL A 104 -0.03 -13.60 2.33
C VAL A 104 1.12 -13.63 1.33
N SER A 105 1.15 -12.65 0.43
CA SER A 105 2.22 -12.45 -0.55
C SER A 105 3.09 -11.26 -0.18
N TRP A 106 4.38 -11.35 -0.51
CA TRP A 106 5.35 -10.30 -0.19
C TRP A 106 6.27 -9.98 -1.35
N VAL A 107 6.20 -8.74 -1.83
CA VAL A 107 7.16 -8.16 -2.76
C VAL A 107 8.04 -7.21 -1.97
N ARG A 108 9.25 -7.65 -1.62
CA ARG A 108 10.14 -6.86 -0.72
C ARG A 108 10.52 -5.51 -1.32
N TYR A 109 10.82 -5.49 -2.61
CA TYR A 109 11.18 -4.30 -3.36
C TYR A 109 10.54 -4.39 -4.74
N CYS A 110 9.83 -3.33 -5.13
CA CYS A 110 9.25 -3.17 -6.46
C CYS A 110 9.86 -1.89 -7.04
N THR A 111 10.78 -2.06 -7.99
CA THR A 111 11.53 -0.95 -8.60
C THR A 111 10.91 -0.47 -9.89
N ASP A 112 10.10 -1.30 -10.55
CA ASP A 112 9.39 -0.95 -11.76
C ASP A 112 8.00 -0.40 -11.43
N SER A 113 7.71 0.79 -11.94
CA SER A 113 6.41 1.45 -11.76
C SER A 113 5.29 0.71 -12.49
N ALA A 114 5.57 0.03 -13.60
CA ALA A 114 4.60 -0.77 -14.33
C ALA A 114 4.18 -2.00 -13.50
N ASP A 115 5.14 -2.65 -12.83
CA ASP A 115 4.87 -3.72 -11.87
C ASP A 115 4.04 -3.21 -10.69
N LEU A 116 4.37 -2.04 -10.15
CA LEU A 116 3.59 -1.47 -9.06
C LEU A 116 2.14 -1.20 -9.49
N ALA A 117 1.95 -0.59 -10.66
CA ALA A 117 0.64 -0.25 -11.20
C ALA A 117 -0.24 -1.48 -11.43
N ARG A 118 0.30 -2.61 -11.92
CA ARG A 118 -0.50 -3.85 -12.06
C ARG A 118 -0.95 -4.42 -10.73
N TYR A 119 -0.15 -4.28 -9.66
CA TYR A 119 -0.59 -4.70 -8.33
C TYR A 119 -1.73 -3.83 -7.80
N TYR A 120 -1.70 -2.51 -8.06
CA TYR A 120 -2.82 -1.62 -7.76
C TYR A 120 -4.08 -2.01 -8.53
N ARG A 121 -3.98 -2.26 -9.85
CA ARG A 121 -5.12 -2.71 -10.67
C ARG A 121 -5.71 -4.05 -10.22
N ALA A 122 -4.88 -4.96 -9.72
CA ALA A 122 -5.31 -6.28 -9.27
C ALA A 122 -6.04 -6.27 -7.91
N ALA A 123 -5.81 -5.24 -7.09
CA ALA A 123 -6.31 -5.16 -5.72
C ALA A 123 -7.80 -4.81 -5.66
N ASP A 124 -8.52 -5.44 -4.73
CA ASP A 124 -9.90 -5.05 -4.39
C ASP A 124 -9.92 -3.86 -3.41
N LEU A 125 -8.90 -3.78 -2.54
CA LEU A 125 -8.78 -2.73 -1.53
C LEU A 125 -7.32 -2.34 -1.32
N PHE A 126 -7.02 -1.05 -1.47
CA PHE A 126 -5.79 -0.47 -0.96
C PHE A 126 -5.94 -0.14 0.52
N VAL A 127 -5.00 -0.60 1.36
CA VAL A 127 -5.04 -0.43 2.80
C VAL A 127 -3.93 0.50 3.25
N HIS A 128 -4.30 1.68 3.73
CA HIS A 128 -3.40 2.64 4.34
C HIS A 128 -3.63 2.70 5.87
N PRO A 129 -2.87 1.94 6.68
CA PRO A 129 -3.04 1.91 8.13
C PRO A 129 -2.44 3.14 8.86
N GLY A 130 -1.69 3.96 8.14
CA GLY A 130 -0.99 5.13 8.68
C GLY A 130 -1.95 6.14 9.29
N ILE A 131 -1.59 6.66 10.47
CA ILE A 131 -2.34 7.73 11.16
C ILE A 131 -1.77 9.12 10.87
N GLN A 132 -0.54 9.17 10.33
CA GLN A 132 0.18 10.39 10.00
C GLN A 132 0.98 10.13 8.72
N GLU A 133 0.76 10.98 7.73
CA GLU A 133 1.41 10.87 6.44
C GLU A 133 1.76 12.26 5.93
N THR A 134 3.02 12.46 5.55
CA THR A 134 3.51 13.78 5.10
C THR A 134 2.98 14.13 3.72
N PHE A 135 2.93 13.12 2.83
CA PHE A 135 2.70 13.31 1.40
C PHE A 135 1.65 12.36 0.81
N GLY A 136 1.62 11.10 1.25
CA GLY A 136 0.53 10.17 0.91
C GLY A 136 0.49 9.73 -0.54
N LEU A 137 1.62 9.81 -1.26
CA LEU A 137 1.73 9.46 -2.68
C LEU A 137 1.17 8.08 -3.05
N VAL A 138 1.25 7.11 -2.12
CA VAL A 138 0.74 5.75 -2.33
C VAL A 138 -0.79 5.65 -2.41
N ALA A 139 -1.52 6.71 -2.04
CA ALA A 139 -2.97 6.78 -2.06
C ALA A 139 -3.52 7.64 -3.22
N LEU A 140 -2.64 8.27 -4.00
CA LEU A 140 -2.99 9.11 -5.14
C LEU A 140 -3.23 8.30 -6.41
#